data_AF-A0A358N0T6-F1
#
_entry.id   AF-A0A358N0T6-F1
#
_cell.length_a   1.000
_cell.length_b   1.000
_cell.length_c   1.000
_cell.angle_alpha   90.00
_cell.angle_beta   90.00
_cell.angle_gamma   90.00
#
_symmetry.space_group_name_H-M   'P 1'
#
loop_
_entity.id
_entity.type
_entity.pdbx_description
1 polymer ?
#
loop_
_entity_poly.entity_id
_entity_poly.type
_entity_poly.pdbx_seq_one_letter_code
_entity_poly.pdbx_strand_id
1 'polypeptide(L)'
;MSQWIPIKAARQIESVGPDREVRGWVRTRRDSKGGFSFLEVNDGSCFGNLQVVVPGELENYAEDVQRLTAGCSVAIDGELVESPAKGQAT
;
A
#
# COMPACT_ATOMS: atom_id res chain seq x y z
N MET A 1 0.41 -16.41 8.53
CA MET A 1 -0.64 -15.39 8.73
C MET A 1 0.09 -14.08 8.84
N SER A 2 -0.22 -13.14 7.96
CA SER A 2 0.36 -11.80 7.98
C SER A 2 -0.06 -11.06 9.25
N GLN A 3 0.84 -10.19 9.72
CA GLN A 3 0.58 -9.36 10.89
C GLN A 3 -0.02 -8.04 10.43
N TRP A 4 -1.26 -7.77 10.82
CA TRP A 4 -1.87 -6.46 10.60
C TRP A 4 -1.19 -5.38 11.45
N ILE A 5 -0.85 -4.27 10.80
CA ILE A 5 -0.30 -3.07 11.43
C ILE A 5 -1.01 -1.81 10.92
N PRO A 6 -1.25 -0.78 11.77
CA PRO A 6 -1.78 0.49 11.33
C PRO A 6 -0.75 1.25 10.49
N ILE A 7 -1.20 2.13 9.60
CA ILE A 7 -0.30 2.89 8.71
C ILE A 7 0.66 3.78 9.48
N LYS A 8 0.26 4.30 10.64
CA LYS A 8 1.18 5.01 11.55
C LYS A 8 2.40 4.17 11.92
N ALA A 9 2.21 2.86 12.15
CA ALA A 9 3.29 1.93 12.47
C ALA A 9 4.03 1.47 11.21
N ALA A 10 3.33 1.21 10.11
CA ALA A 10 3.96 0.86 8.84
C ALA A 10 4.96 1.93 8.38
N ARG A 11 4.70 3.20 8.69
CA ARG A 11 5.59 4.34 8.40
C ARG A 11 6.80 4.48 9.33
N GLN A 12 7.14 3.43 10.07
CA GLN A 12 8.33 3.35 10.93
C GLN A 12 9.27 2.29 10.38
N ILE A 13 10.57 2.57 10.40
CA ILE A 13 11.60 1.72 9.80
C ILE A 13 11.66 0.34 10.47
N GLU A 14 11.31 0.26 11.75
CA GLU A 14 11.30 -0.96 12.54
C GLU A 14 10.20 -1.94 12.11
N SER A 15 9.21 -1.48 11.34
CA SER A 15 8.12 -2.31 10.84
C SER A 15 8.45 -3.03 9.52
N VAL A 16 9.54 -2.63 8.84
CA VAL A 16 10.00 -3.21 7.57
C VAL A 16 10.15 -4.73 7.69
N GLY A 17 9.77 -5.43 6.63
CA GLY A 17 9.85 -6.88 6.54
C GLY A 17 8.68 -7.53 5.79
N PRO A 18 8.72 -8.86 5.66
CA PRO A 18 7.69 -9.63 4.97
C PRO A 18 6.39 -9.72 5.78
N ASP A 19 5.35 -10.23 5.12
CA ASP A 19 4.08 -10.64 5.73
C ASP A 19 3.40 -9.54 6.56
N ARG A 20 3.41 -8.31 6.04
CA ARG A 20 2.68 -7.18 6.63
C ARG A 20 1.32 -7.04 5.98
N GLU A 21 0.32 -6.85 6.81
CA GLU A 21 -1.02 -6.50 6.35
C GLU A 21 -1.34 -5.06 6.76
N VAL A 22 -1.85 -4.27 5.82
CA VAL A 22 -2.41 -2.94 6.09
C VAL A 22 -3.84 -2.88 5.60
N ARG A 23 -4.66 -2.09 6.28
CA ARG A 23 -6.08 -1.91 5.95
C ARG A 23 -6.40 -0.44 5.94
N GLY A 24 -7.22 0.01 5.02
CA GLY A 24 -7.61 1.42 4.96
C GLY A 24 -8.40 1.75 3.71
N TRP A 25 -8.34 3.02 3.33
CA TRP A 25 -9.03 3.54 2.14
C TRP A 25 -8.03 4.07 1.13
N VAL A 26 -8.27 3.73 -0.14
CA VAL A 26 -7.53 4.28 -1.28
C VAL A 26 -7.80 5.79 -1.34
N ARG A 27 -6.73 6.58 -1.31
CA ARG A 27 -6.76 8.03 -1.53
C ARG A 27 -6.56 8.37 -2.99
N THR A 28 -5.58 7.71 -3.62
CA THR A 28 -5.36 7.80 -5.08
C THR A 28 -4.87 6.46 -5.62
N ARG A 29 -5.12 6.24 -6.91
CA ARG A 29 -4.49 5.18 -7.72
C ARG A 29 -3.84 5.83 -8.93
N ARG A 30 -2.63 5.39 -9.29
CA ARG A 30 -1.96 5.79 -10.54
C ARG A 30 -1.36 4.58 -11.23
N ASP A 31 -1.75 4.39 -12.48
CA ASP A 31 -1.24 3.30 -13.30
C ASP A 31 0.09 3.70 -13.96
N SER A 32 1.09 2.82 -13.91
CA SER A 32 2.41 3.00 -14.51
C SER A 32 2.45 2.36 -15.91
N LYS A 33 3.20 2.98 -16.83
CA LYS A 33 3.51 2.37 -18.14
C LYS A 33 4.35 1.08 -18.00
N GLY A 34 4.97 0.87 -16.84
CA GLY A 34 5.74 -0.34 -16.52
C GLY A 34 4.90 -1.55 -16.11
N GLY A 35 3.57 -1.48 -16.19
CA GLY A 35 2.69 -2.62 -15.90
C GLY A 35 2.40 -2.84 -14.41
N PHE A 36 2.38 -1.79 -13.60
CA PHE A 36 2.02 -1.85 -12.17
C PHE A 36 1.27 -0.58 -11.75
N SER A 37 0.58 -0.62 -10.61
CA SER A 37 -0.16 0.52 -10.07
C SER A 37 0.47 1.01 -8.77
N PHE A 38 0.42 2.32 -8.55
CA PHE A 38 0.67 2.92 -7.24
C PHE A 38 -0.66 3.22 -6.56
N LEU A 39 -0.81 2.80 -5.31
CA LEU A 39 -1.90 3.21 -4.44
C LEU A 39 -1.36 4.10 -3.32
N GLU A 40 -2.07 5.17 -3.01
CA GLU A 40 -1.92 5.91 -1.76
C GLU A 40 -3.01 5.42 -0.81
N VAL A 41 -2.65 4.84 0.33
CA VAL A 41 -3.60 4.27 1.29
C VAL A 41 -3.50 5.01 2.62
N ASN A 42 -4.64 5.23 3.27
CA ASN A 42 -4.68 5.83 4.60
C ASN A 42 -5.79 5.18 5.44
N ASP A 43 -5.53 5.03 6.73
CA ASP A 43 -6.40 4.34 7.70
C ASP A 43 -6.87 5.26 8.83
N GLY A 44 -6.51 6.55 8.78
CA GLY A 44 -6.81 7.54 9.82
C GLY A 44 -5.91 7.48 11.07
N SER A 45 -4.99 6.52 11.18
CA SER A 45 -4.08 6.41 12.34
C SER A 45 -3.02 7.52 12.39
N CYS A 46 -2.74 8.17 11.26
CA CYS A 46 -1.92 9.37 11.14
C CYS A 46 -2.30 10.20 9.91
N PHE A 47 -1.74 11.41 9.80
CA PHE A 47 -1.99 12.32 8.67
C PHE A 47 -1.38 11.87 7.34
N GLY A 48 -0.35 11.02 7.36
CA GLY A 48 0.30 10.58 6.13
C GLY A 48 -0.30 9.30 5.58
N ASN A 49 -0.04 9.07 4.29
CA ASN A 49 -0.42 7.87 3.59
C ASN A 49 0.74 6.87 3.54
N LEU A 50 0.41 5.63 3.22
CA LEU A 50 1.36 4.61 2.79
C LEU A 50 1.26 4.46 1.27
N GLN A 51 2.41 4.48 0.60
CA GLN A 51 2.49 4.15 -0.82
C GLN A 51 2.55 2.62 -0.97
N VAL A 52 1.67 2.05 -1.78
CA VAL A 52 1.67 0.63 -2.12
C VAL A 52 1.94 0.48 -3.61
N VAL A 53 2.92 -0.35 -3.94
CA VAL A 53 3.20 -0.75 -5.32
C VAL A 53 2.51 -2.08 -5.57
N VAL A 54 1.61 -2.12 -6.54
CA VAL A 54 0.82 -3.31 -6.87
C VAL A 54 1.26 -3.82 -8.24
N PRO A 55 1.98 -4.95 -8.30
CA PRO A 55 2.47 -5.52 -9.55
C PRO A 55 1.32 -5.97 -10.46
N GLY A 56 1.49 -5.82 -11.78
CA GLY A 56 0.48 -6.21 -12.77
C GLY A 56 0.35 -7.71 -12.98
N GLU A 57 1.28 -8.49 -12.44
CA GLU A 57 1.28 -9.95 -12.50
C GLU A 57 0.33 -10.60 -11.48
N LEU A 58 -0.26 -9.83 -10.55
CA LEU A 58 -1.24 -10.36 -9.61
C LEU A 58 -2.48 -10.87 -10.38
N GLU A 59 -2.96 -12.06 -9.99
CA GLU A 59 -4.12 -12.71 -10.62
C GLU A 59 -5.36 -11.81 -10.61
N ASN A 60 -5.55 -11.03 -9.55
CA ASN A 60 -6.68 -10.13 -9.39
C ASN A 60 -6.41 -8.68 -9.86
N TYR A 61 -5.29 -8.42 -10.56
CA TYR A 61 -4.92 -7.05 -10.92
C TYR A 61 -5.95 -6.37 -11.83
N ALA A 62 -6.38 -7.04 -12.90
CA ALA A 62 -7.35 -6.47 -13.84
C ALA A 62 -8.76 -6.35 -13.24
N GLU A 63 -9.15 -7.32 -12.40
CA GLU A 63 -10.49 -7.40 -11.84
C GLU A 63 -10.68 -6.54 -10.60
N ASP A 64 -9.68 -6.42 -9.74
CA ASP A 64 -9.78 -5.64 -8.50
C ASP A 64 -8.99 -4.34 -8.61
N VAL A 65 -7.67 -4.43 -8.82
CA VAL A 65 -6.74 -3.30 -8.67
C VAL A 65 -7.02 -2.19 -9.67
N GLN A 66 -7.22 -2.53 -10.94
CA GLN A 66 -7.54 -1.57 -12.01
C GLN A 66 -8.94 -0.95 -11.89
N ARG A 67 -9.78 -1.46 -10.97
CA ARG A 67 -11.11 -0.90 -10.66
C ARG A 67 -11.14 -0.05 -9.40
N LEU A 68 -10.08 -0.08 -8.58
CA LEU A 68 -10.01 0.71 -7.34
C LEU A 68 -10.11 2.21 -7.61
N THR A 69 -11.04 2.90 -6.96
CA THR A 69 -11.17 4.36 -6.98
C THR A 69 -10.91 4.96 -5.60
N ALA A 70 -10.81 6.29 -5.53
CA ALA A 70 -10.71 6.98 -4.25
C ALA A 70 -11.92 6.65 -3.37
N GLY A 71 -11.67 6.24 -2.13
CA GLY A 71 -12.70 5.83 -1.16
C GLY A 71 -12.95 4.33 -1.09
N CYS A 72 -12.42 3.51 -2.01
CA CYS A 72 -12.46 2.05 -1.86
C CYS A 72 -11.73 1.61 -0.58
N SER A 73 -12.37 0.78 0.23
CA SER A 73 -11.70 0.11 1.35
C SER A 73 -10.90 -1.08 0.85
N VAL A 74 -9.70 -1.28 1.38
CA VAL A 74 -8.78 -2.34 0.97
C VAL A 74 -8.13 -2.99 2.19
N ALA A 75 -7.86 -4.29 2.07
CA ALA A 75 -6.87 -5.01 2.87
C ALA A 75 -5.75 -5.43 1.92
N ILE A 76 -4.51 -5.16 2.31
CA ILE A 76 -3.34 -5.34 1.45
C ILE A 76 -2.32 -6.13 2.25
N ASP A 77 -1.96 -7.30 1.72
CA ASP A 77 -0.90 -8.15 2.21
C ASP A 77 0.33 -8.01 1.30
N GLY A 78 1.51 -7.86 1.89
CA GLY A 78 2.74 -7.78 1.13
C GLY A 78 3.99 -7.60 1.99
N GLU A 79 5.09 -7.35 1.30
CA GLU A 79 6.36 -6.97 1.92
C GLU A 79 6.39 -5.45 2.13
N LEU A 80 6.66 -5.02 3.36
CA LEU A 80 6.90 -3.62 3.67
C LEU A 80 8.40 -3.35 3.52
N VAL A 81 8.76 -2.49 2.58
CA VAL A 81 10.15 -2.16 2.25
C VAL A 81 10.47 -0.72 2.60
N GLU A 82 11.76 -0.42 2.77
CA GLU A 82 12.23 0.97 2.98
C GLU A 82 11.94 1.83 1.75
N SER A 83 11.51 3.08 1.98
CA SER A 83 11.30 4.01 0.87
C SER A 83 12.64 4.42 0.25
N PRO A 84 12.78 4.40 -1.08
CA PRO A 84 13.95 4.99 -1.74
C PRO A 84 13.94 6.52 -1.70
N ALA A 85 12.83 7.16 -1.27
CA ALA A 85 12.68 8.61 -1.26
C ALA A 85 13.10 9.23 0.09
N LYS A 86 13.93 10.28 0.03
CA LYS A 86 14.33 11.04 1.23
C LYS A 86 13.09 11.63 1.93
N GLY A 87 12.94 11.34 3.23
CA GLY A 87 11.89 11.92 4.09
C GLY A 87 10.62 11.07 4.22
N GLN A 88 10.57 9.90 3.58
CA GLN A 88 9.58 8.86 3.85
C GLN A 88 10.36 7.64 4.37
N ALA A 89 9.98 7.09 5.53
CA ALA A 89 10.66 5.90 6.05
C ALA A 89 10.29 4.64 5.23
N THR A 90 9.05 4.62 4.73
CA THR A 90 8.42 3.59 3.89
C THR A 90 7.45 4.28 2.96
#